data_AF-A0A5E4CTK5-F1
#
_entry.id   AF-A0A5E4CTK5-F1
#
_cell.length_a   1.000
_cell.length_b   1.000
_cell.length_c   1.000
_cell.angle_alpha   90.00
_cell.angle_beta   90.00
_cell.angle_gamma   90.00
#
_symmetry.space_group_name_H-M   'P 1'
#
loop_
_entity.id
_entity.type
_entity.pdbx_description
1 polymer ?
#
loop_
_entity_poly.entity_id
_entity_poly.type
_entity_poly.pdbx_seq_one_letter_code
_entity_poly.pdbx_strand_id
1 'polypeptide(L)'
;PELQCSFENGICNWEQETEDDFDWTRNQGPTSTLNTGPMKDNTLGTVKGHYLYIESSEPQDFQNKAVLLSPTFNATDMEGCTFRLYYHMFGKHIYRLAIYQRIWSNSRGQLLWQIFGNQGDRWIRKLLHISSRWPFQ
;
A
#
# COMPACT_ATOMS: atom_id res chain seq x y z
N PRO A 1 -17.48 7.71 -2.05
CA PRO A 1 -16.00 7.78 -2.07
C PRO A 1 -15.45 7.35 -3.43
N GLU A 2 -14.46 8.08 -3.96
CA GLU A 2 -13.72 7.63 -5.13
C GLU A 2 -12.91 6.37 -4.73
N LEU A 3 -13.18 5.25 -5.42
CA LEU A 3 -12.61 3.94 -5.11
C LEU A 3 -11.20 3.74 -5.70
N GLN A 4 -10.80 4.62 -6.62
CA GLN A 4 -9.52 4.55 -7.30
C GLN A 4 -8.61 5.63 -6.73
N CYS A 5 -7.34 5.30 -6.53
CA CYS A 5 -6.33 6.25 -6.13
C CYS A 5 -5.05 6.02 -6.92
N SER A 6 -4.71 6.98 -7.79
CA SER A 6 -3.45 7.00 -8.53
C SER A 6 -2.34 7.75 -7.81
N PHE A 7 -2.69 8.44 -6.72
CA PHE A 7 -1.82 9.37 -5.99
C PHE A 7 -1.41 10.63 -6.75
N GLU A 8 -1.98 10.94 -7.92
CA GLU A 8 -1.60 12.16 -8.66
C GLU A 8 -2.07 13.46 -8.01
N ASN A 9 -3.12 13.40 -7.17
CA ASN A 9 -3.67 14.55 -6.47
C ASN A 9 -3.84 14.24 -4.97
N GLY A 10 -2.72 13.93 -4.28
CA GLY A 10 -2.72 13.56 -2.86
C GLY A 10 -2.93 12.07 -2.60
N ILE A 11 -3.40 11.71 -1.40
CA ILE A 11 -3.67 10.31 -0.97
C ILE A 11 -5.14 9.90 -1.14
N CYS A 12 -5.90 10.69 -1.91
CA CYS A 12 -7.33 10.48 -2.17
C CYS A 12 -8.15 10.42 -0.87
N ASN A 13 -8.88 9.33 -0.62
CA ASN A 13 -9.65 9.11 0.60
C ASN A 13 -8.95 8.14 1.58
N TRP A 14 -7.67 7.84 1.37
CA TRP A 14 -6.89 7.04 2.30
C TRP A 14 -6.43 7.90 3.48
N GLU A 15 -6.28 7.26 4.64
CA GLU A 15 -5.80 7.87 5.87
C GLU A 15 -4.57 7.11 6.38
N GLN A 16 -3.73 7.77 7.17
CA GLN A 16 -2.60 7.11 7.83
C GLN A 16 -2.98 6.80 9.26
N GLU A 17 -2.63 5.61 9.72
CA GLU A 17 -2.80 5.22 11.12
C GLU A 17 -1.87 6.08 11.99
N THR A 18 -2.33 6.54 13.15
CA THR A 18 -1.52 7.43 14.01
C THR A 18 -0.79 6.68 15.12
N GLU A 19 -1.11 5.40 15.33
CA GLU A 19 -0.54 4.53 16.38
C GLU A 19 0.48 3.52 15.82
N ASP A 20 1.01 3.78 14.62
CA ASP A 20 2.11 3.03 14.03
C ASP A 20 3.46 3.73 14.22
N ASP A 21 4.51 3.20 13.59
CA ASP A 21 5.88 3.65 13.85
C ASP A 21 6.28 4.82 12.96
N PHE A 22 5.73 4.88 11.75
CA PHE A 22 5.98 5.94 10.78
C PHE A 22 4.94 5.93 9.64
N ASP A 23 4.97 6.98 8.85
CA ASP A 23 3.98 7.26 7.81
C ASP A 23 4.44 6.88 6.39
N TRP A 24 3.49 6.53 5.53
CA TRP A 24 3.72 6.49 4.10
C TRP A 24 3.94 7.90 3.55
N THR A 25 4.87 8.01 2.61
CA THR A 25 5.22 9.27 1.95
C THR A 25 4.80 9.23 0.49
N ARG A 26 4.15 10.28 0.02
CA ARG A 26 3.87 10.46 -1.41
C ARG A 26 5.13 10.97 -2.11
N ASN A 27 5.69 10.15 -2.99
CA ASN A 27 6.94 10.45 -3.69
C ASN A 27 6.73 10.51 -5.22
N GLN A 28 7.70 11.08 -5.93
CA GLN A 28 7.80 11.11 -7.39
C GLN A 28 9.24 10.82 -7.82
N GLY A 29 9.43 10.21 -8.98
CA GLY A 29 10.75 9.86 -9.50
C GLY A 29 11.46 8.78 -8.67
N PRO A 30 12.80 8.71 -8.75
CA PRO A 30 13.61 7.70 -8.04
C PRO A 30 13.51 7.80 -6.52
N THR A 31 13.68 6.67 -5.84
CA THR A 31 13.92 6.63 -4.39
C THR A 31 15.31 7.19 -4.04
N SER A 32 15.47 7.69 -2.82
CA SER A 32 16.74 8.26 -2.32
C SER A 32 17.84 7.23 -2.14
N THR A 33 17.47 6.00 -1.80
CA THR A 33 18.40 4.93 -1.47
C THR A 33 18.91 4.23 -2.74
N LEU A 34 20.22 4.06 -2.86
CA LEU A 34 20.82 3.38 -4.01
C LEU A 34 20.38 1.91 -4.08
N ASN A 35 20.26 1.38 -5.29
CA ASN A 35 19.81 0.01 -5.56
C ASN A 35 18.42 -0.31 -4.97
N THR A 36 17.56 0.71 -4.88
CA THR A 36 16.13 0.56 -4.66
C THR A 36 15.37 1.21 -5.81
N GLY A 37 14.05 1.17 -5.76
CA GLY A 37 13.20 1.78 -6.76
C GLY A 37 11.84 2.12 -6.16
N PRO A 38 10.92 2.65 -6.99
CA PRO A 38 10.96 2.68 -8.46
C PRO A 38 11.69 3.91 -9.03
N MET A 39 12.09 3.86 -10.32
CA MET A 39 12.59 5.04 -11.04
C MET A 39 11.47 6.02 -11.47
N LYS A 40 10.25 5.51 -11.61
CA LYS A 40 9.07 6.23 -12.12
C LYS A 40 7.79 5.56 -11.64
N ASP A 41 6.70 6.32 -11.58
CA ASP A 41 5.41 5.81 -11.14
C ASP A 41 4.80 4.78 -12.11
N ASN A 42 3.79 4.04 -11.66
CA ASN A 42 3.09 3.06 -12.49
C ASN A 42 1.97 3.66 -13.37
N THR A 43 1.35 4.75 -12.92
CA THR A 43 0.15 5.33 -13.52
C THR A 43 0.48 6.06 -14.82
N LEU A 44 1.40 7.01 -14.77
CA LEU A 44 1.86 7.80 -15.91
C LEU A 44 3.11 7.18 -16.55
N GLY A 45 3.86 6.36 -15.80
CA GLY A 45 5.09 5.78 -16.29
C GLY A 45 6.19 6.84 -16.47
N THR A 46 6.17 7.91 -15.66
CA THR A 46 7.11 9.03 -15.76
C THR A 46 7.69 9.40 -14.40
N VAL A 47 8.81 10.13 -14.40
CA VAL A 47 9.43 10.63 -13.16
C VAL A 47 8.60 11.71 -12.44
N LYS A 48 7.58 12.25 -13.12
CA LYS A 48 6.68 13.28 -12.57
C LYS A 48 5.37 12.71 -12.02
N GLY A 49 5.07 11.45 -12.30
CA GLY A 49 3.93 10.79 -11.69
C GLY A 49 4.26 10.38 -10.26
N HIS A 50 3.23 10.09 -9.51
CA HIS A 50 3.31 9.93 -8.07
C HIS A 50 2.95 8.52 -7.63
N TYR A 51 3.58 8.10 -6.54
CA TYR A 51 3.30 6.85 -5.88
C TYR A 51 3.46 7.02 -4.38
N LEU A 52 2.93 6.05 -3.65
CA LEU A 52 3.09 6.00 -2.20
C LEU A 52 4.27 5.10 -1.83
N TYR A 53 5.09 5.54 -0.89
CA TYR A 53 6.42 5.01 -0.60
C TYR A 53 6.68 4.92 0.90
N ILE A 54 7.50 3.95 1.29
CA ILE A 54 8.15 3.89 2.61
C ILE A 54 9.64 3.70 2.42
N GLU A 55 10.45 4.46 3.17
CA GLU A 55 11.88 4.20 3.26
C GLU A 55 12.11 3.01 4.19
N SER A 56 12.84 2.01 3.71
CA SER A 56 13.11 0.78 4.48
C SER A 56 14.52 0.74 5.07
N SER A 57 15.34 1.73 4.74
CA SER A 57 16.65 1.96 5.33
C SER A 57 16.58 3.00 6.44
N GLU A 58 17.74 3.41 6.96
CA GLU A 58 17.88 4.44 7.99
C GLU A 58 16.99 5.67 7.69
N PRO A 59 16.19 6.15 8.66
CA PRO A 59 16.25 5.86 10.10
C PRO A 59 15.35 4.70 10.57
N GLN A 60 14.76 3.90 9.67
CA GLN A 60 13.82 2.85 10.09
C GLN A 60 14.50 1.59 10.61
N ASP A 61 13.98 1.07 11.72
CA ASP A 61 14.39 -0.17 12.35
C ASP A 61 13.61 -1.38 11.81
N PHE A 62 14.19 -2.57 11.98
CA PHE A 62 13.52 -3.81 11.64
C PHE A 62 12.19 -3.95 12.40
N GLN A 63 11.12 -4.22 11.65
CA GLN A 63 9.73 -4.34 12.11
C GLN A 63 9.00 -3.03 12.41
N ASN A 64 9.59 -1.85 12.17
CA ASN A 64 8.78 -0.65 12.07
C ASN A 64 7.69 -0.84 11.00
N LYS A 65 6.50 -0.35 11.29
CA LYS A 65 5.31 -0.50 10.46
C LYS A 65 4.74 0.88 10.09
N ALA A 66 4.27 0.98 8.86
CA ALA A 66 3.43 2.06 8.37
C ALA A 66 2.13 1.45 7.84
N VAL A 67 0.98 1.96 8.27
CA VAL A 67 -0.35 1.43 7.99
C VAL A 67 -1.16 2.50 7.27
N LEU A 68 -1.58 2.18 6.05
CA LEU A 68 -2.48 2.99 5.27
C LEU A 68 -3.90 2.41 5.34
N LEU A 69 -4.86 3.23 5.74
CA LEU A 69 -6.25 2.87 5.96
C LEU A 69 -7.10 3.34 4.78
N SER A 70 -7.90 2.44 4.21
CA SER A 70 -8.88 2.83 3.20
C SER A 70 -10.08 3.53 3.86
N PRO A 71 -10.97 4.18 3.09
CA PRO A 71 -12.32 4.45 3.57
C PRO A 71 -13.01 3.17 4.01
N THR A 72 -14.00 3.31 4.90
CA THR A 72 -14.92 2.21 5.19
C THR A 72 -15.83 1.95 4.00
N PHE A 73 -15.82 0.72 3.53
CA PHE A 73 -16.73 0.19 2.52
C PHE A 73 -17.91 -0.52 3.18
N ASN A 74 -19.06 -0.53 2.50
CA ASN A 74 -20.22 -1.31 2.95
C ASN A 74 -19.95 -2.81 2.78
N ALA A 75 -20.77 -3.63 3.44
CA ALA A 75 -20.78 -5.08 3.20
C ALA A 75 -20.93 -5.37 1.69
N THR A 76 -20.24 -6.41 1.23
CA THR A 76 -20.33 -6.84 -0.17
C THR A 76 -21.61 -7.63 -0.41
N ASP A 77 -22.03 -7.70 -1.67
CA ASP A 77 -23.05 -8.66 -2.11
C ASP A 77 -22.46 -10.09 -2.22
N MET A 78 -23.21 -11.00 -2.83
CA MET A 78 -22.79 -12.40 -3.02
C MET A 78 -21.59 -12.54 -3.97
N GLU A 79 -21.35 -11.58 -4.87
CA GLU A 79 -20.24 -11.62 -5.82
C GLU A 79 -18.94 -11.06 -5.22
N GLY A 80 -19.05 -10.30 -4.13
CA GLY A 80 -17.90 -9.69 -3.46
C GLY A 80 -17.42 -8.45 -4.20
N CYS A 81 -16.17 -8.06 -3.96
CA CYS A 81 -15.50 -7.01 -4.74
C CYS A 81 -14.05 -7.40 -5.05
N THR A 82 -13.44 -6.69 -5.99
CA THR A 82 -12.05 -6.90 -6.38
C THR A 82 -11.20 -5.71 -5.98
N PHE A 83 -10.25 -5.94 -5.07
CA PHE A 83 -9.21 -4.98 -4.75
C PHE A 83 -8.02 -5.17 -5.69
N ARG A 84 -7.57 -4.07 -6.29
CA ARG A 84 -6.43 -4.04 -7.22
C ARG A 84 -5.41 -3.03 -6.74
N LEU A 85 -4.16 -3.48 -6.64
CA LEU A 85 -3.02 -2.60 -6.42
C LEU A 85 -1.89 -2.90 -7.40
N TYR A 86 -1.01 -1.91 -7.57
CA TYR A 86 0.33 -2.11 -8.11
C TYR A 86 1.32 -1.83 -6.99
N TYR A 87 2.30 -2.72 -6.82
CA TYR A 87 3.36 -2.55 -5.83
C TYR A 87 4.73 -2.71 -6.49
N HIS A 88 5.75 -2.07 -5.92
CA HIS A 88 7.14 -2.20 -6.31
C HIS A 88 7.95 -2.46 -5.05
N MET A 89 8.69 -3.56 -5.01
CA MET A 89 9.44 -4.00 -3.84
C MET A 89 10.84 -4.39 -4.27
N PHE A 90 11.73 -3.41 -4.44
CA PHE A 90 13.12 -3.63 -4.83
C PHE A 90 14.09 -2.99 -3.84
N GLY A 91 14.96 -3.81 -3.25
CA GLY A 91 15.94 -3.36 -2.26
C GLY A 91 16.30 -4.45 -1.26
N LYS A 92 17.49 -4.35 -0.67
CA LYS A 92 18.02 -5.34 0.29
C LYS A 92 17.26 -5.37 1.61
N HIS A 93 16.78 -4.22 2.08
CA HIS A 93 16.17 -4.04 3.39
C HIS A 93 14.63 -4.13 3.37
N ILE A 94 14.03 -4.29 2.19
CA ILE A 94 12.59 -4.49 2.07
C ILE A 94 12.19 -5.77 2.77
N TYR A 95 11.23 -5.66 3.70
CA TYR A 95 10.80 -6.78 4.51
C TYR A 95 9.46 -7.35 4.08
N ARG A 96 8.35 -6.64 4.31
CA ARG A 96 7.01 -7.20 4.09
C ARG A 96 5.99 -6.13 3.68
N LEU A 97 5.20 -6.45 2.67
CA LEU A 97 3.93 -5.77 2.38
C LEU A 97 2.78 -6.74 2.67
N ALA A 98 1.76 -6.27 3.39
CA ALA A 98 0.61 -7.09 3.77
C ALA A 98 -0.69 -6.30 3.66
N ILE A 99 -1.76 -7.00 3.28
CA ILE A 99 -3.11 -6.46 3.13
C ILE A 99 -4.02 -7.18 4.11
N TYR A 100 -4.71 -6.40 4.94
CA TYR A 100 -5.65 -6.86 5.94
C TYR A 100 -7.05 -6.36 5.60
N GLN A 101 -8.06 -7.10 6.02
CA GLN A 101 -9.46 -6.67 6.02
C GLN A 101 -9.90 -6.48 7.47
N ARG A 102 -10.28 -5.25 7.81
CA ARG A 102 -10.65 -4.81 9.16
C ARG A 102 -12.16 -4.54 9.22
N ILE A 103 -12.86 -5.30 10.07
CA ILE A 103 -14.29 -5.06 10.38
C ILE A 103 -14.44 -4.16 11.62
N TRP A 104 -13.52 -4.28 12.58
CA TRP A 104 -13.50 -3.48 13.81
C TRP A 104 -12.28 -2.58 13.83
N SER A 105 -12.48 -1.27 13.97
CA SER A 105 -11.43 -0.24 13.87
C SER A 105 -10.28 -0.45 14.85
N ASN A 106 -10.55 -0.99 16.03
CA ASN A 106 -9.55 -1.27 17.08
C ASN A 106 -8.79 -2.59 16.90
N SER A 107 -8.93 -3.27 15.76
CA SER A 107 -8.28 -4.54 15.47
C SER A 107 -7.37 -4.43 14.25
N ARG A 108 -6.35 -5.28 14.15
CA ARG A 108 -5.53 -5.38 12.95
C ARG A 108 -6.32 -5.91 11.73
N GLY A 109 -7.44 -6.60 11.97
CA GLY A 109 -8.19 -7.28 10.93
C GLY A 109 -7.63 -8.65 10.53
N GLN A 110 -8.31 -9.29 9.58
CA GLN A 110 -7.93 -10.58 8.98
C GLN A 110 -6.86 -10.36 7.90
N LEU A 111 -5.76 -11.12 7.95
CA LEU A 111 -4.76 -11.11 6.88
C LEU A 111 -5.36 -11.73 5.61
N LEU A 112 -5.41 -10.96 4.52
CA LEU A 112 -5.83 -11.45 3.22
C LEU A 112 -4.64 -11.91 2.37
N TRP A 113 -3.54 -11.16 2.41
CA TRP A 113 -2.36 -11.44 1.59
C TRP A 113 -1.11 -10.77 2.16
N GLN A 114 0.04 -11.39 1.95
CA GLN A 114 1.34 -10.80 2.23
C GLN A 114 2.40 -11.30 1.25
N ILE A 115 3.45 -10.50 1.09
CA ILE A 115 4.65 -10.84 0.33
C ILE A 115 5.88 -10.32 1.07
N PHE A 116 7.02 -11.01 0.91
CA PHE A 116 8.25 -10.72 1.62
C PHE A 116 9.41 -10.46 0.66
N GLY A 117 10.29 -9.54 1.06
CA GLY A 117 11.57 -9.33 0.43
C GLY A 117 11.48 -8.72 -0.97
N ASN A 118 12.64 -8.69 -1.62
CA ASN A 118 12.82 -8.16 -2.96
C ASN A 118 12.05 -8.98 -4.02
N GLN A 119 11.25 -8.29 -4.84
CA GLN A 119 10.43 -8.82 -5.94
C GLN A 119 10.95 -8.43 -7.35
N GLY A 120 12.10 -7.76 -7.39
CA GLY A 120 12.75 -7.22 -8.58
C GLY A 120 12.36 -5.77 -8.87
N ASP A 121 13.18 -5.10 -9.69
CA ASP A 121 12.96 -3.71 -10.10
C ASP A 121 11.86 -3.60 -11.17
N ARG A 122 10.61 -3.79 -10.74
CA ARG A 122 9.42 -3.65 -11.58
C ARG A 122 8.16 -3.44 -10.75
N TRP A 123 7.19 -2.75 -11.35
CA TRP A 123 5.83 -2.70 -10.83
C TRP A 123 5.11 -4.04 -11.07
N ILE A 124 4.46 -4.55 -10.04
CA ILE A 124 3.72 -5.82 -10.07
C ILE A 124 2.26 -5.56 -9.73
N ARG A 125 1.37 -6.05 -10.59
CA ARG A 125 -0.09 -5.96 -10.38
C ARG A 125 -0.56 -7.10 -9.46
N LYS A 126 -1.31 -6.75 -8.43
CA LYS A 126 -1.99 -7.71 -7.54
C LYS A 126 -3.50 -7.48 -7.55
N LEU A 127 -4.23 -8.58 -7.64
CA LEU A 127 -5.68 -8.66 -7.49
C LEU A 127 -6.01 -9.51 -6.26
N LEU A 128 -7.00 -9.07 -5.50
CA LEU A 128 -7.59 -9.79 -4.38
C LEU A 128 -9.11 -9.75 -4.51
N HIS A 129 -9.75 -10.90 -4.39
CA HIS A 129 -11.19 -10.98 -4.19
C HIS A 129 -11.48 -10.80 -2.71
N ILE A 130 -12.36 -9.86 -2.39
CA ILE A 130 -12.77 -9.52 -1.03
C ILE A 130 -14.26 -9.81 -0.90
N SER A 131 -14.64 -10.43 0.20
CA SER A 131 -16.03 -10.63 0.58
C SER A 131 -16.19 -10.26 2.05
N SER A 132 -17.23 -9.50 2.36
CA SER A 132 -17.52 -9.08 3.74
C SER A 132 -19.01 -9.01 3.98
N ARG A 133 -19.47 -9.61 5.08
CA ARG A 133 -20.87 -9.49 5.53
C ARG A 133 -21.14 -8.21 6.33
N TRP A 134 -20.08 -7.49 6.68
CA TRP A 134 -20.13 -6.28 7.50
C TRP A 134 -19.38 -5.15 6.79
N PRO A 135 -19.65 -3.87 7.12
CA PRO A 135 -18.78 -2.78 6.71
C PRO A 135 -17.32 -3.06 7.09
N PHE A 136 -16.39 -2.71 6.22
CA PHE A 136 -14.98 -3.08 6.36
C PHE A 136 -14.05 -2.02 5.78
N GLN A 137 -12.79 -2.06 6.18
CA GLN A 137 -11.65 -1.37 5.58
C GLN A 137 -10.66 -2.42 5.08
#